data_AF-A0A2V9SVL4-F1
#
_entry.id   AF-A0A2V9SVL4-F1
#
_cell.length_a   1.000
_cell.length_b   1.000
_cell.length_c   1.000
_cell.angle_alpha   90.00
_cell.angle_beta   90.00
_cell.angle_gamma   90.00
#
_symmetry.space_group_name_H-M   'P 1'
#
loop_
_entity.id
_entity.type
_entity.pdbx_description
1 polymer ?
#
loop_
_entity_poly.entity_id
_entity_poly.type
_entity_poly.pdbx_seq_one_letter_code
_entity_poly.pdbx_strand_id
1 'polypeptide(L)'
;MPAPPMTRRLALRAADSFWQARYYDFNLWSERKFVEKLRYIHRNPVERGLVPRAEDWGWSSFRHYLNGEAGTVEIESQWAARKREQLRIFPTVNVYPPAEKPRPSEA
;
A
#
# COMPACT_ATOMS: atom_id res chain seq x y z
N MET A 1 -29.93 7.71 -0.99
CA MET A 1 -29.95 6.23 -0.98
C MET A 1 -28.78 5.74 -0.15
N PRO A 2 -28.96 4.89 0.87
CA PRO A 2 -27.84 4.28 1.57
C PRO A 2 -27.20 3.19 0.69
N ALA A 3 -25.86 3.11 0.68
CA ALA A 3 -25.12 2.08 -0.04
C ALA A 3 -25.37 0.68 0.57
N PRO A 4 -25.44 -0.39 -0.24
CA PRO A 4 -25.62 -1.74 0.28
C PRO A 4 -24.40 -2.19 1.09
N PRO A 5 -24.59 -3.03 2.13
CA PRO A 5 -23.47 -3.58 2.90
C PRO A 5 -22.59 -4.46 2.02
N MET A 6 -21.32 -4.08 1.86
CA MET A 6 -20.32 -4.73 1.00
C MET A 6 -19.81 -6.09 1.51
N THR A 7 -20.57 -6.80 2.35
CA THR A 7 -20.15 -8.12 2.84
C THR A 7 -20.97 -9.19 2.14
N ARG A 8 -20.66 -9.44 0.85
CA ARG A 8 -21.08 -10.69 0.20
C ARG A 8 -20.16 -11.79 0.71
N ARG A 9 -20.67 -12.68 1.55
CA ARG A 9 -19.95 -13.91 1.93
C ARG A 9 -19.76 -14.74 0.66
N LEU A 10 -18.54 -14.73 0.12
CA LEU A 10 -18.17 -15.58 -1.01
C LEU A 10 -18.16 -17.02 -0.50
N ALA A 11 -19.24 -17.77 -0.78
CA ALA A 11 -19.26 -19.22 -0.61
C ALA A 11 -18.45 -19.84 -1.76
N LEU A 12 -17.13 -19.72 -1.69
CA LEU A 12 -16.23 -20.43 -2.61
C LEU A 12 -16.35 -21.92 -2.33
N ARG A 13 -16.47 -22.74 -3.38
CA ARG A 13 -16.30 -24.18 -3.22
C ARG A 13 -14.84 -24.43 -2.85
N ALA A 14 -14.54 -25.51 -2.13
CA ALA A 14 -13.16 -25.83 -1.73
C ALA A 14 -12.18 -25.94 -2.92
N ALA A 15 -12.70 -26.15 -4.14
CA ALA A 15 -11.94 -26.21 -5.38
C ALA A 15 -11.73 -24.84 -6.08
N ASP A 16 -12.42 -23.78 -5.64
CA ASP A 16 -12.35 -22.46 -6.28
C ASP A 16 -11.26 -21.61 -5.61
N SER A 17 -10.27 -21.18 -6.39
CA SER A 17 -9.25 -20.24 -5.91
C SER A 17 -9.87 -18.86 -5.61
N PHE A 18 -9.58 -18.32 -4.42
CA PHE A 18 -9.97 -16.94 -4.08
C PHE A 18 -9.30 -15.92 -5.01
N TRP A 19 -8.05 -16.18 -5.41
CA TRP A 19 -7.28 -15.32 -6.30
C TRP A 19 -7.52 -15.65 -7.76
N GLN A 20 -7.60 -14.61 -8.60
CA GLN A 20 -7.57 -14.78 -10.04
C GLN A 20 -6.19 -15.28 -10.49
N ALA A 21 -6.17 -16.12 -11.54
CA ALA A 21 -4.92 -16.59 -12.13
C ALA A 21 -4.23 -15.42 -12.87
N ARG A 22 -2.99 -15.12 -12.48
CA ARG A 22 -2.16 -13.98 -12.94
C ARG A 22 -2.61 -12.62 -12.40
N TYR A 23 -1.71 -11.65 -12.48
CA TYR A 23 -1.93 -10.25 -12.10
C TYR A 23 -1.33 -9.31 -13.15
N TYR A 24 -1.71 -8.04 -13.10
CA TYR A 24 -1.15 -7.00 -13.96
C TYR A 24 -0.02 -6.27 -13.24
N ASP A 25 1.19 -6.37 -13.78
CA ASP A 25 2.36 -5.64 -13.32
C ASP A 25 2.70 -4.46 -14.23
N PHE A 26 3.30 -3.42 -13.67
CA PHE A 26 3.75 -2.26 -14.42
C PHE A 26 4.96 -1.62 -13.76
N ASN A 27 6.07 -1.57 -14.48
CA ASN A 27 7.31 -0.97 -13.98
C ASN A 27 7.23 0.56 -13.99
N LEU A 28 7.56 1.17 -12.84
CA LEU A 28 7.56 2.61 -12.64
C LEU A 28 8.99 3.16 -12.71
N TRP A 29 9.33 3.81 -13.82
CA TRP A 29 10.68 4.35 -14.06
C TRP A 29 10.79 5.87 -13.93
N SER A 30 9.66 6.57 -13.74
CA SER A 30 9.66 8.02 -13.62
C SER A 30 8.70 8.47 -12.53
N GLU A 31 9.06 9.57 -11.88
CA GLU A 31 8.22 10.22 -10.88
C GLU A 31 6.85 10.60 -11.46
N ARG A 32 6.81 11.09 -12.70
CA ARG A 32 5.54 11.40 -13.39
C ARG A 32 4.63 10.18 -13.47
N LYS A 33 5.17 9.01 -13.82
CA LYS A 33 4.39 7.77 -13.89
C LYS A 33 3.98 7.26 -12.52
N PHE A 34 4.85 7.41 -11.52
CA PHE A 34 4.50 7.12 -10.15
C PHE A 34 3.29 7.96 -9.68
N VAL A 35 3.34 9.28 -9.87
CA VAL A 35 2.24 10.19 -9.50
C VAL A 35 0.96 9.86 -10.28
N GLU A 36 1.06 9.55 -11.57
CA GLU A 36 -0.09 9.12 -12.39
C GLU A 36 -0.77 7.88 -11.79
N LYS A 37 -0.01 6.83 -11.48
CA LYS A 37 -0.56 5.59 -10.92
C LYS A 37 -1.04 5.75 -9.48
N LEU A 38 -0.37 6.55 -8.67
CA LEU A 38 -0.80 6.85 -7.31
C LEU A 38 -2.18 7.54 -7.32
N ARG A 39 -2.36 8.55 -8.17
CA ARG A 39 -3.67 9.22 -8.34
C ARG A 39 -4.75 8.26 -8.81
N TYR A 40 -4.43 7.35 -9.73
CA TYR A 40 -5.37 6.32 -10.18
C TYR A 40 -5.83 5.43 -9.02
N ILE A 41 -4.89 4.90 -8.23
CA ILE A 41 -5.19 4.02 -7.09
C ILE A 41 -6.08 4.73 -6.07
N HIS A 42 -5.77 5.99 -5.74
CA HIS A 42 -6.54 6.79 -4.80
C HIS A 42 -7.95 7.17 -5.30
N ARG A 43 -8.13 7.32 -6.62
CA ARG A 43 -9.44 7.65 -7.21
C ARG A 43 -10.29 6.44 -7.52
N ASN A 44 -9.71 5.25 -7.68
CA ASN A 44 -10.43 4.04 -8.05
C ASN A 44 -11.66 3.76 -7.15
N PRO A 45 -11.62 3.90 -5.81
CA PRO A 45 -12.81 3.71 -4.98
C PRO A 45 -13.96 4.68 -5.32
N VAL A 46 -13.64 5.91 -5.73
CA VAL A 46 -14.62 6.93 -6.14
C VAL A 46 -15.14 6.65 -7.54
N GLU A 47 -14.23 6.38 -8.49
CA GLU A 47 -14.58 6.08 -9.89
C GLU A 47 -15.43 4.79 -10.01
N ARG A 48 -15.24 3.84 -9.09
CA ARG A 48 -16.06 2.62 -8.99
C ARG A 48 -17.34 2.80 -8.17
N GLY A 49 -17.60 3.99 -7.64
CA GLY A 49 -18.80 4.31 -6.88
C GLY A 49 -18.90 3.66 -5.49
N LEU A 50 -17.77 3.26 -4.91
CA LEU A 50 -17.73 2.62 -3.59
C LEU A 50 -17.84 3.66 -2.46
N VAL A 51 -17.28 4.85 -2.66
CA VAL A 51 -17.33 5.98 -1.73
C VAL A 51 -17.46 7.31 -2.48
N PRO A 52 -18.05 8.36 -1.86
CA PRO A 52 -18.20 9.66 -2.52
C PRO A 52 -16.88 10.44 -2.59
N ARG A 53 -15.95 10.24 -1.64
CA ARG A 53 -14.64 10.90 -1.61
C ARG A 53 -13.53 9.88 -1.36
N ALA A 54 -12.32 10.14 -1.87
CA ALA A 54 -11.18 9.22 -1.73
C ALA A 54 -10.77 9.01 -0.25
N GLU A 55 -10.87 10.05 0.56
CA GLU A 55 -10.58 10.05 2.00
C GLU A 55 -11.57 9.24 2.82
N ASP A 56 -12.75 8.92 2.28
CA ASP A 56 -13.70 8.03 2.95
C ASP A 56 -13.31 6.54 2.80
N TRP A 57 -12.39 6.21 1.88
CA TRP A 57 -11.90 4.85 1.70
C TRP A 57 -10.79 4.52 2.71
N GLY A 58 -11.18 4.00 3.87
CA GLY A 58 -10.27 3.64 4.98
C GLY A 58 -9.22 2.58 4.64
N TRP A 59 -9.37 1.86 3.53
CA TRP A 59 -8.41 0.83 3.07
C TRP A 59 -7.44 1.37 2.00
N SER A 60 -7.21 2.68 1.96
CA SER A 60 -6.19 3.30 1.10
C SER A 60 -5.20 4.13 1.90
N SER A 61 -4.03 4.36 1.30
CA SER A 61 -3.03 5.31 1.80
C SER A 61 -3.40 6.78 1.56
N PHE A 62 -4.57 7.09 1.03
CA PHE A 62 -4.90 8.46 0.56
C PHE A 62 -4.70 9.51 1.65
N ARG A 63 -5.21 9.27 2.87
CA ARG A 63 -5.10 10.22 3.99
C ARG A 63 -3.65 10.50 4.37
N HIS A 64 -2.80 9.47 4.37
CA HIS A 64 -1.37 9.65 4.62
C HIS A 64 -0.73 10.61 3.61
N TYR A 65 -1.05 10.47 2.32
CA TYR A 65 -0.52 11.38 1.29
C TYR A 65 -1.17 12.78 1.34
N LEU A 66 -2.38 12.90 1.88
CA LEU A 66 -3.07 14.18 2.04
C LEU A 66 -2.51 15.01 3.20
N ASN A 67 -2.34 14.40 4.38
CA ASN A 67 -2.05 15.14 5.62
C ASN A 67 -1.06 14.42 6.57
N GLY A 68 -0.47 13.29 6.16
CA GLY A 68 0.44 12.51 7.00
C GLY A 68 -0.24 11.62 8.04
N GLU A 69 -1.56 11.44 8.00
CA GLU A 69 -2.30 10.56 8.90
C GLU A 69 -1.72 9.14 8.88
N ALA A 70 -1.60 8.54 10.06
CA ALA A 70 -1.11 7.19 10.22
C ALA A 70 -2.21 6.19 9.84
N GLY A 71 -1.96 5.37 8.82
CA GLY A 71 -2.84 4.28 8.43
C GLY A 71 -2.54 2.99 9.20
N THR A 72 -3.26 1.92 8.87
CA THR A 72 -3.04 0.57 9.40
C THR A 72 -1.62 0.06 9.15
N VAL A 73 -1.04 0.45 8.01
CA VAL A 73 0.34 0.15 7.64
C VAL A 73 1.09 1.48 7.55
N GLU A 74 2.23 1.55 8.22
CA GLU A 74 3.10 2.72 8.15
C GLU A 74 3.68 2.86 6.74
N ILE A 75 3.71 4.10 6.25
CA ILE A 75 4.24 4.44 4.93
C ILE A 75 5.51 5.24 5.13
N GLU A 76 6.58 4.81 4.47
CA GLU A 76 7.83 5.54 4.50
C GLU A 76 7.68 6.88 3.77
N SER A 77 7.79 7.97 4.54
CA SER A 77 7.64 9.34 4.06
C SER A 77 8.33 10.32 4.99
N GLN A 78 8.49 11.57 4.56
CA GLN A 78 9.01 12.65 5.41
C GLN A 78 8.22 12.83 6.72
N TRP A 79 6.93 12.52 6.73
CA TRP A 79 6.09 12.58 7.94
C TRP A 79 6.46 11.48 8.93
N ALA A 80 6.60 10.24 8.44
CA ALA A 80 7.01 9.11 9.25
C ALA A 80 8.44 9.28 9.77
N ALA A 81 9.38 9.72 8.92
CA ALA A 81 10.76 10.00 9.30
C ALA A 81 10.84 11.04 10.43
N ARG A 82 10.18 12.19 10.27
CA ARG A 82 10.14 13.25 11.28
C ARG A 82 9.54 12.76 12.61
N LYS A 83 8.50 11.94 12.57
CA LYS A 83 7.89 11.35 13.76
C LYS A 83 8.87 10.42 14.48
N ARG A 84 9.63 9.59 13.76
CA ARG A 84 10.64 8.69 14.35
C ARG A 84 11.80 9.47 14.98
N GLU A 85 12.26 10.53 14.32
CA GLU A 85 13.29 11.43 14.85
C GLU A 85 12.85 12.08 16.18
N GLN A 86 11.60 12.58 16.25
CA GLN A 86 11.04 13.14 17.48
C GLN A 86 10.96 12.12 18.62
N LEU A 87 10.70 10.85 18.29
CA LEU A 87 10.68 9.74 19.23
C LEU A 87 12.08 9.19 19.54
N ARG A 88 13.15 9.76 18.94
CA ARG A 88 14.54 9.28 19.05
C ARG A 88 14.71 7.81 18.63
N ILE A 89 13.88 7.36 17.68
CA ILE A 89 13.97 6.04 17.08
C ILE A 89 14.85 6.15 15.86
N PHE A 90 16.08 5.62 15.94
CA PHE A 90 17.03 5.61 14.84
C PHE A 90 17.07 4.23 14.18
N PRO A 91 16.94 4.13 12.85
CA PRO A 91 17.09 2.85 12.17
C PRO A 91 18.52 2.35 12.36
N THR A 92 18.67 1.15 12.92
CA THR A 92 19.97 0.48 12.97
C THR A 92 20.20 -0.20 11.64
N VAL A 93 21.05 0.37 10.79
CA VAL A 93 21.45 -0.26 9.54
C VAL A 93 22.54 -1.28 9.85
N ASN A 94 22.26 -2.55 9.59
CA ASN A 94 23.27 -3.59 9.72
C ASN A 94 24.18 -3.56 8.48
N VAL A 95 25.41 -3.08 8.64
CA VAL A 95 26.39 -2.99 7.55
C VAL A 95 27.24 -4.24 7.57
N TYR A 96 26.98 -5.17 6.66
CA TYR A 96 27.84 -6.34 6.49
C TYR A 96 29.17 -5.93 5.84
N PRO A 97 30.32 -6.39 6.36
CA PRO A 97 31.60 -6.23 5.68
C PRO A 97 31.53 -6.84 4.26
N PRO A 98 32.24 -6.28 3.25
CA PRO A 98 32.17 -6.76 1.87
C PRO A 98 32.45 -8.27 1.68
N ALA A 99 33.18 -8.88 2.62
CA ALA A 99 33.56 -10.30 2.62
C ALA A 99 32.48 -11.25 3.16
N GLU A 100 31.41 -10.74 3.79
CA GLU A 100 30.38 -11.52 4.51
C GLU A 100 28.98 -11.39 3.88
N LYS A 101 28.90 -11.21 2.56
CA LYS A 101 27.60 -11.32 1.89
C LYS A 101 27.12 -12.76 2.05
N PRO A 102 25.97 -13.02 2.70
CA PRO A 102 25.46 -14.37 2.84
C PRO A 102 25.29 -14.97 1.45
N ARG A 103 25.86 -16.17 1.24
CA ARG A 103 25.62 -16.93 0.02
C ARG A 103 24.10 -17.10 -0.13
N PRO A 104 23.52 -16.84 -1.31
CA PRO A 104 22.11 -17.11 -1.51
C PRO A 104 21.84 -18.56 -1.14
N SER A 105 20.82 -18.80 -0.31
CA SER A 105 20.36 -20.15 -0.01
C SER A 105 20.00 -20.84 -1.32
N GLU A 106 20.65 -21.96 -1.62
CA GLU A 106 20.25 -22.83 -2.73
C GLU A 106 18.77 -23.18 -2.55
N ALA A 107 17.97 -22.81 -3.55
CA ALA A 107 16.53 -23.08 -3.63
C ALA A 107 16.27 -24.36 -4.41
#